data_AF-A0A4R4Y935-F1
#
_entry.id   AF-A0A4R4Y935-F1
#
_cell.length_a   1.000
_cell.length_b   1.000
_cell.length_c   1.000
_cell.angle_alpha   90.00
_cell.angle_beta   90.00
_cell.angle_gamma   90.00
#
_symmetry.space_group_name_H-M   'P 1'
#
loop_
_entity.id
_entity.type
_entity.pdbx_description
1 polymer ?
#
loop_
_entity_poly.entity_id
_entity_poly.type
_entity_poly.pdbx_seq_one_letter_code
_entity_poly.pdbx_strand_id
1 'polypeptide(L)'
;MTRPRTGPLRKVQDVPLARTSLVTFQLHGPDETDEADGASLLAVYQDASGGGLALVADDRGLMIDLAAAPDGTVRIVVAVEAASGAVARIRGVRCTVRDDHGADLAVLSGAAAGESSPDPVHLLGECYRRRGEWRFREIGYGLADDAAITRELGPDAADHHRRRAAALARPAEPDRPPAPTRRHSTDELRSTDRPAPSAPAPEARPVGALPPPNLEAARIAGERTARGPVSLEVAVDLSGSMSPYTALRKAALHALAGFARREMAAGDLLTSVAFANRAAILVSPVDVRKLRRVTDRPSRDVGGGTQLSPAIRMLMELRPRGPVKYGARALMVITDVGLGDDPRTLDALLRKAAYDSVHLVVPAPEGPVFLHDRDPLRHAVVHHFADADQLGLIYGAVFAAMTGQRLEHR
;
A
#
# COMPACT_ATOMS: atom_id res chain seq x y z
N MET A 1 31.92 -32.20 -6.25
CA MET A 1 31.17 -30.91 -6.23
C MET A 1 31.78 -30.02 -5.17
N THR A 2 32.66 -29.12 -5.61
CA THR A 2 33.37 -28.15 -4.78
C THR A 2 32.39 -27.03 -4.42
N ARG A 3 32.14 -26.80 -3.12
CA ARG A 3 31.36 -25.64 -2.66
C ARG A 3 32.00 -24.35 -3.19
N PRO A 4 31.25 -23.41 -3.76
CA PRO A 4 31.81 -22.12 -4.15
C PRO A 4 32.26 -21.39 -2.87
N ARG A 5 33.54 -21.01 -2.85
CA ARG A 5 34.12 -20.15 -1.80
C ARG A 5 33.46 -18.78 -1.94
N THR A 6 32.64 -18.39 -0.97
CA THR A 6 32.19 -17.01 -0.79
C THR A 6 33.41 -16.15 -0.46
N GLY A 7 33.92 -15.45 -1.49
CA GLY A 7 34.79 -14.30 -1.26
C GLY A 7 34.05 -13.21 -0.46
N PRO A 8 34.77 -12.23 0.10
CA PRO A 8 34.13 -11.13 0.82
C PRO A 8 33.06 -10.48 -0.07
N LEU A 9 31.82 -10.45 0.42
CA LEU A 9 30.70 -9.79 -0.25
C LEU A 9 31.12 -8.35 -0.54
N ARG A 10 31.25 -8.02 -1.82
CA ARG A 10 31.68 -6.68 -2.25
C ARG A 10 30.55 -5.72 -1.92
N LYS A 11 30.80 -4.77 -1.01
CA LYS A 11 29.84 -3.74 -0.59
C LYS A 11 29.17 -3.13 -1.82
N VAL A 12 27.84 -3.17 -1.88
CA VAL A 12 27.10 -2.64 -3.03
C VAL A 12 27.14 -1.12 -2.99
N GLN A 13 27.69 -0.48 -4.02
CA GLN A 13 27.87 0.98 -4.08
C GLN A 13 27.57 1.50 -5.47
N ASP A 14 27.02 2.72 -5.55
CA ASP A 14 26.77 3.45 -6.78
C ASP A 14 26.00 2.65 -7.86
N VAL A 15 25.03 1.81 -7.48
CA VAL A 15 24.19 1.07 -8.45
C VAL A 15 23.23 2.07 -9.13
N PRO A 16 23.29 2.26 -10.46
CA PRO A 16 22.42 3.21 -11.14
C PRO A 16 20.96 2.74 -11.15
N LEU A 17 20.03 3.64 -10.86
CA LEU A 17 18.58 3.40 -10.91
C LEU A 17 17.92 4.17 -12.07
N ALA A 18 18.71 4.70 -13.01
CA ALA A 18 18.27 5.63 -14.05
C ALA A 18 17.26 5.03 -15.06
N ARG A 19 17.06 3.71 -15.07
CA ARG A 19 16.09 3.02 -15.93
C ARG A 19 14.85 2.55 -15.17
N THR A 20 14.75 2.91 -13.90
CA THR A 20 13.84 2.28 -12.95
C THR A 20 13.07 3.37 -12.23
N SER A 21 11.76 3.41 -12.43
CA SER A 21 10.88 4.29 -11.64
C SER A 21 10.53 3.66 -10.29
N LEU A 22 10.70 2.35 -10.13
CA LEU A 22 10.23 1.60 -8.98
C LEU A 22 11.32 0.66 -8.44
N VAL A 23 11.65 0.79 -7.15
CA VAL A 23 12.58 -0.13 -6.48
C VAL A 23 11.85 -0.93 -5.43
N THR A 24 11.99 -2.25 -5.50
CA THR A 24 11.38 -3.17 -4.54
C THR A 24 12.43 -3.70 -3.59
N PHE A 25 12.19 -3.58 -2.29
CA PHE A 25 12.96 -4.20 -1.21
C PHE A 25 12.15 -5.34 -0.62
N GLN A 26 12.73 -6.52 -0.52
CA GLN A 26 12.03 -7.68 0.04
C GLN A 26 12.86 -8.40 1.08
N LEU A 27 12.32 -8.57 2.28
CA LEU A 27 12.91 -9.38 3.35
C LEU A 27 12.60 -10.86 3.14
N HIS A 28 13.61 -11.69 3.34
CA HIS A 28 13.52 -13.14 3.30
C HIS A 28 13.98 -13.73 4.64
N GLY A 29 13.28 -14.78 5.11
CA GLY A 29 13.63 -15.58 6.28
C GLY A 29 14.58 -16.75 5.96
N PRO A 30 14.94 -17.59 6.96
CA PRO A 30 15.91 -18.66 6.82
C PRO A 30 15.41 -19.84 5.97
N ASP A 31 14.10 -20.10 5.95
CA ASP A 31 13.43 -20.90 4.92
C ASP A 31 12.45 -20.01 4.15
N GLU A 32 12.20 -20.30 2.86
CA GLU A 32 11.19 -19.59 2.04
C GLU A 32 9.77 -19.67 2.63
N THR A 33 9.56 -20.58 3.58
CA THR A 33 8.33 -20.82 4.33
C THR A 33 8.37 -20.35 5.79
N ASP A 34 9.54 -19.97 6.33
CA ASP A 34 9.64 -19.51 7.72
C ASP A 34 9.46 -17.99 7.79
N GLU A 35 8.52 -17.58 8.62
CA GLU A 35 8.20 -16.18 8.85
C GLU A 35 9.42 -15.47 9.45
N ALA A 36 9.82 -14.33 8.88
CA ALA A 36 10.71 -13.37 9.55
C ALA A 36 9.89 -12.71 10.67
N ASP A 37 9.59 -13.49 11.69
CA ASP A 37 8.57 -13.19 12.68
C ASP A 37 8.97 -11.93 13.46
N GLY A 38 8.16 -10.88 13.33
CA GLY A 38 8.43 -9.59 13.93
C GLY A 38 9.53 -8.75 13.26
N ALA A 39 9.80 -8.87 11.96
CA ALA A 39 10.57 -7.88 11.22
C ALA A 39 9.65 -6.94 10.44
N SER A 40 10.06 -5.70 10.19
CA SER A 40 9.47 -4.82 9.18
C SER A 40 10.52 -4.03 8.43
N LEU A 41 10.23 -3.67 7.19
CA LEU A 41 10.95 -2.69 6.41
C LEU A 41 10.39 -1.29 6.68
N LEU A 42 11.31 -0.33 6.68
CA LEU A 42 11.03 1.10 6.81
C LEU A 42 11.75 1.85 5.70
N ALA A 43 11.07 2.73 4.98
CA ALA A 43 11.66 3.71 4.07
C ALA A 43 11.38 5.12 4.55
N VAL A 44 12.43 5.93 4.66
CA VAL A 44 12.38 7.32 5.09
C VAL A 44 12.91 8.21 3.99
N TYR A 45 12.04 9.08 3.46
CA TYR A 45 12.37 10.07 2.45
C TYR A 45 12.96 11.29 3.15
N GLN A 46 14.12 11.74 2.73
CA GLN A 46 14.84 12.82 3.41
C GLN A 46 15.27 13.93 2.46
N ASP A 47 15.21 15.16 2.97
CA ASP A 47 15.74 16.34 2.31
C ASP A 47 17.27 16.49 2.51
N ALA A 48 17.83 17.57 1.96
CA ALA A 48 19.25 17.87 2.05
C ALA A 48 19.77 18.15 3.48
N SER A 49 18.88 18.49 4.41
CA SER A 49 19.20 18.69 5.82
C SER A 49 19.15 17.40 6.64
N GLY A 50 18.68 16.29 6.04
CA GLY A 50 18.40 15.04 6.74
C GLY A 50 17.02 15.02 7.41
N GLY A 51 16.18 16.04 7.17
CA GLY A 51 14.81 16.08 7.65
C GLY A 51 13.94 15.05 6.94
N GLY A 52 13.15 14.30 7.71
CA GLY A 52 12.17 13.35 7.18
C GLY A 52 11.03 14.09 6.49
N LEU A 53 10.77 13.74 5.23
CA LEU A 53 9.66 14.26 4.41
C LEU A 53 8.47 13.31 4.38
N ALA A 54 8.75 12.01 4.42
CA ALA A 54 7.76 10.94 4.44
C ALA A 54 8.35 9.67 5.03
N LEU A 55 7.48 8.81 5.55
CA LEU A 55 7.82 7.51 6.09
C LEU A 55 6.83 6.48 5.57
N VAL A 56 7.34 5.36 5.08
CA VAL A 56 6.56 4.22 4.62
C VAL A 56 7.11 2.98 5.30
N ALA A 57 6.24 2.11 5.79
CA ALA A 57 6.63 0.86 6.43
C ALA A 57 5.76 -0.29 5.93
N ASP A 58 6.36 -1.48 5.84
CA ASP A 58 5.71 -2.74 5.45
C ASP A 58 6.44 -3.89 6.16
N ASP A 59 5.75 -4.97 6.52
CA ASP A 59 6.38 -6.05 7.28
C ASP A 59 7.40 -6.86 6.45
N ARG A 60 7.24 -6.98 5.12
CA ARG A 60 8.18 -7.79 4.30
C ARG A 60 8.59 -7.17 2.98
N GLY A 61 7.83 -6.23 2.43
CA GLY A 61 8.07 -5.72 1.09
C GLY A 61 7.83 -4.22 0.95
N LEU A 62 8.84 -3.44 0.60
CA LEU A 62 8.65 -2.03 0.27
C LEU A 62 8.82 -1.80 -1.23
N MET A 63 7.81 -1.16 -1.82
CA MET A 63 7.86 -0.65 -3.19
C MET A 63 8.02 0.87 -3.15
N ILE A 64 9.13 1.36 -3.70
CA ILE A 64 9.50 2.78 -3.68
C ILE A 64 9.44 3.31 -5.11
N ASP A 65 8.42 4.12 -5.40
CA ASP A 65 8.37 4.90 -6.63
C ASP A 65 9.27 6.14 -6.50
N LEU A 66 10.39 6.11 -7.21
CA LEU A 66 11.42 7.15 -7.22
C LEU A 66 10.99 8.41 -8.00
N ALA A 67 10.02 8.27 -8.91
CA ALA A 67 9.44 9.38 -9.65
C ALA A 67 8.36 10.10 -8.84
N ALA A 68 7.66 9.37 -7.96
CA ALA A 68 6.67 9.91 -7.03
C ALA A 68 7.26 10.36 -5.68
N ALA A 69 8.58 10.29 -5.49
CA ALA A 69 9.24 10.76 -4.27
C ALA A 69 8.87 12.23 -3.98
N PRO A 70 8.56 12.60 -2.73
CA PRO A 70 8.21 13.97 -2.37
C PRO A 70 9.23 15.00 -2.87
N ASP A 71 8.75 16.16 -3.30
CA ASP A 71 9.62 17.24 -3.74
C ASP A 71 10.60 17.63 -2.63
N GLY A 72 11.87 17.82 -3.01
CA GLY A 72 12.96 18.06 -2.06
C GLY A 72 13.64 16.79 -1.54
N THR A 73 13.11 15.59 -1.83
CA THR A 73 13.79 14.33 -1.47
C THR A 73 15.12 14.24 -2.21
N VAL A 74 16.21 14.11 -1.46
CA VAL A 74 17.56 13.88 -1.99
C VAL A 74 18.06 12.46 -1.72
N ARG A 75 17.52 11.80 -0.69
CA ARG A 75 17.77 10.39 -0.37
C ARG A 75 16.57 9.72 0.26
N ILE A 76 16.49 8.41 0.12
CA ILE A 76 15.48 7.53 0.70
C ILE A 76 16.24 6.44 1.42
N VAL A 77 16.23 6.47 2.76
CA VAL A 77 16.93 5.51 3.60
C VAL A 77 16.02 4.33 3.86
N VAL A 78 16.50 3.12 3.62
CA VAL A 78 15.77 1.87 3.86
C VAL A 78 16.40 1.11 5.02
N ALA A 79 15.58 0.71 5.97
CA ALA A 79 15.97 0.00 7.18
C ALA A 79 15.09 -1.24 7.39
N VAL A 80 15.63 -2.21 8.12
CA VAL A 80 14.84 -3.25 8.78
C VAL A 80 14.74 -2.90 10.25
N GLU A 81 13.54 -3.02 10.83
CA GLU A 81 13.31 -2.87 12.26
C GLU A 81 12.79 -4.19 12.84
N ALA A 82 13.21 -4.48 14.07
CA ALA A 82 12.67 -5.59 14.85
C ALA A 82 11.48 -5.10 15.69
N ALA A 83 10.42 -5.90 15.70
CA ALA A 83 9.24 -5.82 16.54
C ALA A 83 9.60 -5.74 18.03
N SER A 84 10.63 -6.49 18.44
CA SER A 84 11.18 -6.40 19.79
C SER A 84 12.65 -6.81 19.85
N GLY A 85 13.46 -6.04 20.57
CA GLY A 85 14.89 -6.35 20.78
C GLY A 85 15.74 -6.16 19.53
N ALA A 86 16.74 -7.01 19.35
CA ALA A 86 17.77 -6.88 18.31
C ALA A 86 17.34 -7.48 16.96
N VAL A 87 17.74 -6.85 15.85
CA VAL A 87 17.56 -7.40 14.49
C VAL A 87 18.25 -8.76 14.32
N ALA A 88 19.36 -9.03 15.01
CA ALA A 88 20.04 -10.34 15.00
C ALA A 88 19.19 -11.51 15.52
N ARG A 89 18.04 -11.25 16.16
CA ARG A 89 17.08 -12.29 16.56
C ARG A 89 16.30 -12.83 15.37
N ILE A 90 16.18 -12.04 14.30
CA ILE A 90 15.54 -12.43 13.06
C ILE A 90 16.54 -13.33 12.31
N ARG A 91 16.21 -14.61 12.18
CA ARG A 91 17.11 -15.58 11.55
C ARG A 91 17.09 -15.42 10.03
N GLY A 92 18.25 -15.60 9.40
CA GLY A 92 18.36 -15.70 7.94
C GLY A 92 17.96 -14.45 7.15
N VAL A 93 17.99 -13.26 7.78
CA VAL A 93 17.59 -12.01 7.12
C VAL A 93 18.41 -11.78 5.87
N ARG A 94 17.72 -11.77 4.74
CA ARG A 94 18.25 -11.34 3.44
C ARG A 94 17.32 -10.30 2.87
N CYS A 95 17.87 -9.25 2.29
CA CYS A 95 17.09 -8.26 1.56
C CYS A 95 17.46 -8.27 0.08
N THR A 96 16.47 -8.51 -0.78
CA THR A 96 16.67 -8.38 -2.23
C THR A 96 16.14 -7.03 -2.70
N VAL A 97 16.94 -6.32 -3.50
CA VAL A 97 16.61 -5.04 -4.12
C VAL A 97 16.41 -5.28 -5.60
N ARG A 98 15.24 -4.95 -6.15
CA ARG A 98 14.88 -5.20 -7.56
C ARG A 98 14.46 -3.93 -8.29
N ASP A 99 14.64 -3.94 -9.61
CA ASP A 99 14.08 -2.92 -10.49
C ASP A 99 12.61 -3.18 -10.85
N ASP A 100 12.05 -2.28 -11.65
CA ASP A 100 10.67 -2.29 -12.16
C ASP A 100 10.38 -3.46 -13.11
N HIS A 101 11.42 -4.10 -13.64
CA HIS A 101 11.33 -5.31 -14.45
C HIS A 101 11.54 -6.60 -13.62
N GLY A 102 11.78 -6.47 -12.31
CA GLY A 102 12.01 -7.57 -11.40
C GLY A 102 13.44 -8.13 -11.43
N ALA A 103 14.39 -7.45 -12.07
CA ALA A 103 15.78 -7.87 -12.04
C ALA A 103 16.45 -7.49 -10.70
N ASP A 104 17.20 -8.41 -10.11
CA ASP A 104 17.94 -8.17 -8.87
C ASP A 104 19.06 -7.13 -9.11
N LEU A 105 18.89 -5.95 -8.51
CA LEU A 105 19.87 -4.87 -8.48
C LEU A 105 20.93 -5.11 -7.39
N ALA A 106 20.51 -5.67 -6.26
CA ALA A 106 21.37 -6.02 -5.14
C ALA A 106 20.74 -7.13 -4.28
N VAL A 107 21.59 -7.93 -3.63
CA VAL A 107 21.17 -8.88 -2.60
C VAL A 107 22.02 -8.63 -1.36
N LEU A 108 21.38 -8.13 -0.30
CA LEU A 108 21.99 -7.89 1.00
C LEU A 108 21.83 -9.13 1.87
N SER A 109 22.92 -9.61 2.46
CA SER A 109 22.93 -10.78 3.34
C SER A 109 24.01 -10.64 4.42
N GLY A 110 23.95 -11.47 5.46
CA GLY A 110 24.91 -11.41 6.56
C GLY A 110 24.85 -10.06 7.29
N ALA A 111 26.03 -9.49 7.55
CA ALA A 111 26.14 -8.20 8.24
C ALA A 111 25.41 -7.05 7.52
N ALA A 112 25.35 -7.05 6.18
CA ALA A 112 24.68 -6.01 5.40
C ALA A 112 23.14 -6.04 5.52
N ALA A 113 22.59 -7.19 5.92
CA ALA A 113 21.16 -7.38 6.16
C ALA A 113 20.82 -7.35 7.66
N GLY A 114 21.81 -7.12 8.52
CA GLY A 114 21.62 -7.04 9.97
C GLY A 114 21.62 -8.39 10.70
N GLU A 115 22.05 -9.50 10.09
CA GLU A 115 22.04 -10.83 10.73
C GLU A 115 22.84 -10.87 12.06
N SER A 116 23.83 -9.99 12.21
CA SER A 116 24.61 -9.84 13.45
C SER A 116 24.36 -8.51 14.18
N SER A 117 23.31 -7.77 13.82
CA SER A 117 23.00 -6.44 14.35
C SER A 117 22.39 -6.55 15.76
N PRO A 118 23.04 -6.02 16.81
CA PRO A 118 22.48 -6.01 18.17
C PRO A 118 21.37 -4.96 18.33
N ASP A 119 21.25 -4.07 17.35
CA ASP A 119 20.38 -2.91 17.39
C ASP A 119 18.95 -3.24 16.94
N PRO A 120 17.93 -2.52 17.44
CA PRO A 120 16.53 -2.72 17.07
C PRO A 120 16.19 -2.26 15.65
N VAL A 121 17.00 -1.38 15.07
CA VAL A 121 16.86 -0.92 13.68
C VAL A 121 18.21 -1.09 12.98
N HIS A 122 18.21 -1.62 11.76
CA HIS A 122 19.39 -1.79 10.94
C HIS A 122 19.21 -1.15 9.56
N LEU A 123 20.10 -0.23 9.19
CA LEU A 123 20.07 0.45 7.90
C LEU A 123 20.62 -0.46 6.81
N LEU A 124 19.76 -0.87 5.89
CA LEU A 124 20.11 -1.74 4.77
C LEU A 124 20.85 -0.97 3.67
N GLY A 125 20.30 0.17 3.28
CA GLY A 125 20.83 0.97 2.20
C GLY A 125 20.06 2.27 1.99
N GLU A 126 20.45 3.00 0.96
CA GLU A 126 19.71 4.19 0.55
C GLU A 126 19.67 4.33 -0.98
N CYS A 127 18.55 4.83 -1.47
CA CYS A 127 18.45 5.43 -2.80
C CYS A 127 18.79 6.91 -2.66
N TYR A 128 19.77 7.44 -3.40
CA TYR A 128 20.20 8.84 -3.32
C TYR A 128 20.36 9.46 -4.70
N ARG A 129 20.21 10.78 -4.77
CA ARG A 129 20.46 11.52 -6.02
C ARG A 129 21.93 11.86 -6.18
N ARG A 130 22.49 11.57 -7.35
CA ARG A 130 23.82 12.00 -7.77
C ARG A 130 23.77 12.51 -9.20
N ARG A 131 24.07 13.79 -9.41
CA ARG A 131 24.00 14.46 -10.72
C ARG A 131 22.62 14.34 -11.40
N GLY A 132 21.55 14.39 -10.60
CA GLY A 132 20.17 14.30 -11.09
C GLY A 132 19.64 12.89 -11.29
N GLU A 133 20.47 11.86 -11.15
CA GLU A 133 20.07 10.46 -11.27
C GLU A 133 19.96 9.79 -9.90
N TRP A 134 18.97 8.90 -9.74
CA TRP A 134 18.88 8.03 -8.57
C TRP A 134 19.92 6.90 -8.65
N ARG A 135 20.53 6.60 -7.50
CA ARG A 135 21.47 5.50 -7.31
C ARG A 135 21.19 4.79 -5.99
N PHE A 136 21.54 3.51 -5.91
CA PHE A 136 21.48 2.73 -4.68
C PHE A 136 22.88 2.49 -4.11
N ARG A 137 23.01 2.58 -2.79
CA ARG A 137 24.18 2.08 -2.05
C ARG A 137 23.77 1.39 -0.76
N GLU A 138 24.51 0.35 -0.42
CA GLU A 138 24.43 -0.32 0.87
C GLU A 138 24.99 0.56 1.99
N ILE A 139 24.34 0.53 3.15
CA ILE A 139 24.77 1.21 4.38
C ILE A 139 25.37 0.18 5.35
N GLY A 140 24.54 -0.70 5.92
CA GLY A 140 24.93 -1.90 6.68
C GLY A 140 25.30 -1.66 8.16
N TYR A 141 24.61 -0.77 8.88
CA TYR A 141 24.84 -0.58 10.33
C TYR A 141 23.55 -0.30 11.10
N GLY A 142 23.55 -0.56 12.41
CA GLY A 142 22.38 -0.45 13.28
C GLY A 142 22.27 0.83 14.10
N LEU A 143 21.05 1.10 14.58
CA LEU A 143 20.67 2.25 15.40
C LEU A 143 20.15 1.75 16.75
N ALA A 144 20.96 1.94 17.79
CA ALA A 144 20.77 1.30 19.09
C ALA A 144 19.53 1.78 19.87
N ASP A 145 19.14 3.04 19.71
CA ASP A 145 18.11 3.69 20.53
C ASP A 145 17.36 4.80 19.78
N ASP A 146 16.31 5.33 20.40
CA ASP A 146 15.49 6.43 19.88
C ASP A 146 16.32 7.67 19.49
N ALA A 147 17.41 7.95 20.20
CA ALA A 147 18.26 9.11 19.89
C ALA A 147 19.05 8.86 18.60
N ALA A 148 19.56 7.64 18.40
CA ALA A 148 20.19 7.23 17.14
C ALA A 148 19.18 7.22 15.98
N ILE A 149 17.97 6.70 16.20
CA ILE A 149 16.89 6.71 15.19
C ILE A 149 16.51 8.14 14.84
N THR A 150 16.28 9.00 15.83
CA THR A 150 15.91 10.41 15.60
C THR A 150 16.99 11.15 14.83
N ARG A 151 18.27 10.90 15.13
CA ARG A 151 19.40 11.58 14.48
C ARG A 151 19.59 11.15 13.03
N GLU A 152 19.42 9.87 12.72
CA GLU A 152 19.69 9.33 11.38
C GLU A 152 18.45 9.32 10.47
N LEU A 153 17.28 9.01 11.04
CA LEU A 153 16.01 8.82 10.32
C LEU A 153 14.98 9.91 10.62
N GLY A 154 15.17 10.71 11.68
CA GLY A 154 14.24 11.76 12.06
C GLY A 154 13.23 11.35 13.13
N PRO A 155 12.53 12.32 13.74
CA PRO A 155 11.63 12.09 14.88
C PRO A 155 10.44 11.19 14.52
N ASP A 156 9.90 11.30 13.31
CA ASP A 156 8.75 10.50 12.87
C ASP A 156 9.09 9.00 12.83
N ALA A 157 10.32 8.65 12.47
CA ALA A 157 10.81 7.27 12.48
C ALA A 157 10.96 6.72 13.90
N ALA A 158 11.48 7.54 14.83
CA ALA A 158 11.56 7.17 16.24
C ALA A 158 10.15 6.98 16.84
N ASP A 159 9.22 7.87 16.51
CA ASP A 159 7.82 7.78 16.91
C ASP A 159 7.12 6.51 16.39
N HIS A 160 7.36 6.16 15.12
CA HIS A 160 6.88 4.92 14.53
C HIS A 160 7.41 3.70 15.28
N HIS A 161 8.73 3.64 15.48
CA HIS A 161 9.40 2.55 16.17
C HIS A 161 8.83 2.34 17.58
N ARG A 162 8.66 3.44 18.35
CA ARG A 162 8.06 3.40 19.69
C ARG A 162 6.64 2.85 19.70
N ARG A 163 5.79 3.32 18.78
CA ARG A 163 4.39 2.85 18.70
C ARG A 163 4.33 1.36 18.40
N ARG A 164 5.18 0.87 17.49
CA ARG A 164 5.26 -0.55 17.15
C ARG A 164 5.73 -1.39 18.35
N ALA A 165 6.82 -0.99 18.99
CA ALA A 165 7.34 -1.68 20.17
C ALA A 165 6.28 -1.73 21.31
N ALA A 166 5.55 -0.63 21.54
CA ALA A 166 4.50 -0.57 22.55
C ALA A 166 3.29 -1.47 22.23
N ALA A 167 2.89 -1.57 20.96
CA ALA A 167 1.79 -2.42 20.53
C ALA A 167 2.07 -3.91 20.84
N LEU A 168 3.32 -4.34 20.66
CA LEU A 168 3.76 -5.72 20.83
C LEU A 168 4.12 -6.08 22.28
N ALA A 169 4.49 -5.09 23.09
CA ALA A 169 4.73 -5.29 24.52
C ALA A 169 3.43 -5.48 25.33
N ARG A 170 2.26 -5.26 24.72
CA ARG A 170 0.97 -5.33 25.40
C ARG A 170 0.59 -6.81 25.62
N PRO A 171 0.41 -7.27 26.87
CA PRO A 171 0.01 -8.65 27.14
C PRO A 171 -1.34 -8.95 26.48
N ALA A 172 -1.49 -10.14 25.89
CA ALA A 172 -2.78 -10.65 25.45
C ALA A 172 -3.74 -10.61 26.65
N GLU A 173 -4.75 -9.75 26.59
CA GLU A 173 -5.71 -9.60 27.68
C GLU A 173 -6.55 -10.88 27.74
N PRO A 174 -6.66 -11.56 28.89
CA PRO A 174 -7.49 -12.76 28.99
C PRO A 174 -8.95 -12.41 28.70
N ASP A 175 -9.58 -13.19 27.82
CA ASP A 175 -10.98 -13.08 27.39
C ASP A 175 -11.91 -12.75 28.58
N ARG A 176 -12.32 -11.49 28.68
CA ARG A 176 -13.33 -11.06 29.65
C ARG A 176 -14.70 -11.06 28.97
N PRO A 177 -15.73 -11.72 29.55
CA PRO A 177 -17.06 -11.73 28.97
C PRO A 177 -17.66 -10.31 28.86
N PRO A 178 -18.47 -10.04 27.84
CA PRO A 178 -18.97 -8.70 27.54
C PRO A 178 -19.93 -8.19 28.62
N ALA A 179 -19.63 -6.99 29.15
CA ALA A 179 -20.52 -6.28 30.06
C ALA A 179 -21.64 -5.54 29.29
N PRO A 180 -22.86 -5.43 29.85
CA PRO A 180 -23.98 -4.77 29.19
C PRO A 180 -23.82 -3.25 29.13
N THR A 181 -24.19 -2.70 27.97
CA THR A 181 -24.23 -1.28 27.60
C THR A 181 -25.17 -0.45 28.49
N ARG A 182 -24.63 0.57 29.16
CA ARG A 182 -25.43 1.64 29.78
C ARG A 182 -25.62 2.81 28.82
N ARG A 183 -26.85 3.31 28.79
CA ARG A 183 -27.36 4.39 27.94
C ARG A 183 -26.89 5.77 28.41
N HIS A 184 -26.90 6.68 27.43
CA HIS A 184 -26.61 8.11 27.46
C HIS A 184 -27.19 8.91 28.64
N SER A 185 -26.47 9.97 29.02
CA SER A 185 -27.02 11.18 29.63
C SER A 185 -26.40 12.39 28.92
N THR A 186 -27.28 13.20 28.35
CA THR A 186 -27.06 14.54 27.80
C THR A 186 -26.89 15.53 28.96
N ASP A 187 -25.95 16.48 28.87
CA ASP A 187 -26.14 17.79 29.47
C ASP A 187 -25.34 18.87 28.72
N GLU A 188 -26.04 19.98 28.45
CA GLU A 188 -25.56 21.19 27.77
C GLU A 188 -24.89 22.13 28.76
N LEU A 189 -23.91 22.93 28.32
CA LEU A 189 -23.81 24.33 28.76
C LEU A 189 -22.99 25.19 27.80
N ARG A 190 -23.59 26.33 27.45
CA ARG A 190 -23.12 27.43 26.59
C ARG A 190 -21.85 28.11 27.13
N SER A 191 -21.03 28.63 26.22
CA SER A 191 -20.49 30.00 26.33
C SER A 191 -20.12 30.59 24.98
N THR A 192 -20.56 31.84 24.81
CA THR A 192 -20.32 32.76 23.70
C THR A 192 -19.14 33.67 24.04
N ASP A 193 -18.21 33.90 23.10
CA ASP A 193 -17.69 35.26 22.85
C ASP A 193 -16.84 35.37 21.57
N ARG A 194 -16.98 36.50 20.89
CA ARG A 194 -16.31 36.96 19.65
C ARG A 194 -16.41 38.51 19.65
N PRO A 195 -15.63 39.33 18.89
CA PRO A 195 -14.29 39.20 18.24
C PRO A 195 -13.30 40.35 18.60
N ALA A 196 -12.06 40.27 18.08
CA ALA A 196 -11.37 41.43 17.47
C ALA A 196 -10.35 40.96 16.38
N PRO A 197 -10.03 41.79 15.37
CA PRO A 197 -9.35 41.37 14.13
C PRO A 197 -7.82 41.61 14.16
N SER A 198 -7.07 40.68 13.55
CA SER A 198 -5.63 40.84 13.28
C SER A 198 -5.34 40.78 11.77
N ALA A 199 -4.41 41.64 11.37
CA ALA A 199 -3.95 41.97 10.01
C ALA A 199 -3.32 40.77 9.23
N PRO A 200 -3.09 40.89 7.90
CA PRO A 200 -2.70 39.77 7.04
C PRO A 200 -1.22 39.42 7.20
N ALA A 201 -0.94 38.15 7.51
CA ALA A 201 0.40 37.56 7.52
C ALA A 201 0.74 36.97 6.14
N PRO A 202 2.03 36.95 5.75
CA PRO A 202 2.48 36.57 4.41
C PRO A 202 2.25 35.08 4.13
N GLU A 203 1.95 34.75 2.87
CA GLU A 203 1.69 33.39 2.36
C GLU A 203 2.73 32.37 2.85
N ALA A 204 2.31 31.53 3.79
CA ALA A 204 3.02 30.31 4.17
C ALA A 204 2.89 29.30 3.02
N ARG A 205 4.04 28.86 2.50
CA ARG A 205 4.11 27.74 1.55
C ARG A 205 3.72 26.44 2.28
N PRO A 206 3.06 25.47 1.62
CA PRO A 206 2.54 24.29 2.31
C PRO A 206 3.66 23.39 2.81
N VAL A 207 3.63 23.11 4.12
CA VAL A 207 4.32 21.98 4.77
C VAL A 207 3.63 20.69 4.31
N GLY A 208 4.40 19.64 3.98
CA GLY A 208 3.86 18.35 3.51
C GLY A 208 2.82 17.79 4.48
N ALA A 209 1.59 17.57 3.99
CA ALA A 209 0.49 17.11 4.82
C ALA A 209 0.59 15.60 5.07
N LEU A 210 0.34 15.19 6.32
CA LEU A 210 0.15 13.78 6.72
C LEU A 210 -0.85 13.07 5.78
N PRO A 211 -0.73 11.74 5.55
CA PRO A 211 -1.74 11.02 4.77
C PRO A 211 -3.12 11.15 5.43
N PRO A 212 -4.21 11.29 4.65
CA PRO A 212 -5.54 11.44 5.21
C PRO A 212 -5.95 10.20 5.99
N PRO A 213 -6.59 10.33 7.17
CA PRO A 213 -7.02 9.19 7.98
C PRO A 213 -8.17 8.40 7.34
N ASN A 214 -8.95 9.01 6.44
CA ASN A 214 -10.06 8.39 5.72
C ASN A 214 -10.45 9.22 4.49
N LEU A 215 -11.39 8.71 3.69
CA LEU A 215 -11.90 9.42 2.50
C LEU A 215 -12.71 10.69 2.79
N GLU A 216 -13.18 10.91 4.02
CA GLU A 216 -13.85 12.16 4.39
C GLU A 216 -12.84 13.30 4.54
N ALA A 217 -11.69 13.00 5.12
CA ALA A 217 -10.55 13.90 5.28
C ALA A 217 -9.62 13.95 4.06
N ALA A 218 -9.89 13.19 3.00
CA ALA A 218 -9.07 13.17 1.79
C ALA A 218 -9.58 14.11 0.69
N ARG A 219 -8.65 14.61 -0.12
CA ARG A 219 -8.91 15.32 -1.39
C ARG A 219 -7.98 14.80 -2.50
N ILE A 220 -8.38 14.95 -3.75
CA ILE A 220 -7.49 14.71 -4.89
C ILE A 220 -6.74 16.02 -5.23
N ALA A 221 -5.42 15.96 -5.22
CA ALA A 221 -4.54 17.10 -5.42
C ALA A 221 -3.59 16.91 -6.61
N GLY A 222 -3.18 18.03 -7.22
CA GLY A 222 -2.34 18.05 -8.42
C GLY A 222 -3.14 18.16 -9.72
N GLU A 223 -2.43 18.37 -10.82
CA GLU A 223 -3.03 18.48 -12.15
C GLU A 223 -3.46 17.10 -12.66
N ARG A 224 -4.68 16.99 -13.18
CA ARG A 224 -5.15 15.78 -13.83
C ARG A 224 -4.47 15.60 -15.18
N THR A 225 -3.73 14.52 -15.35
CA THR A 225 -3.02 14.21 -16.61
C THR A 225 -3.79 13.23 -17.51
N ALA A 226 -4.74 12.47 -16.94
CA ALA A 226 -5.57 11.54 -17.69
C ALA A 226 -6.44 12.25 -18.74
N ARG A 227 -6.24 11.90 -20.02
CA ARG A 227 -6.96 12.46 -21.17
C ARG A 227 -8.27 11.71 -21.40
N GLY A 228 -9.28 12.02 -20.60
CA GLY A 228 -10.62 11.43 -20.69
C GLY A 228 -11.11 10.83 -19.36
N PRO A 229 -12.27 10.15 -19.39
CA PRO A 229 -12.77 9.45 -18.20
C PRO A 229 -11.84 8.31 -17.82
N VAL A 230 -11.69 8.08 -16.52
CA VAL A 230 -11.03 6.88 -15.99
C VAL A 230 -12.07 5.80 -15.67
N SER A 231 -11.69 4.53 -15.72
CA SER A 231 -12.60 3.41 -15.42
C SER A 231 -12.00 2.45 -14.41
N LEU A 232 -12.50 2.48 -13.17
CA LEU A 232 -12.16 1.52 -12.15
C LEU A 232 -13.10 0.31 -12.23
N GLU A 233 -12.53 -0.85 -12.53
CA GLU A 233 -13.24 -2.13 -12.58
C GLU A 233 -12.84 -2.95 -11.34
N VAL A 234 -13.82 -3.32 -10.50
CA VAL A 234 -13.60 -3.99 -9.22
C VAL A 234 -14.13 -5.42 -9.27
N ALA A 235 -13.28 -6.39 -8.98
CA ALA A 235 -13.66 -7.77 -8.75
C ALA A 235 -13.62 -8.06 -7.24
N VAL A 236 -14.76 -8.39 -6.65
CA VAL A 236 -14.91 -8.66 -5.22
C VAL A 236 -15.10 -10.15 -4.99
N ASP A 237 -14.17 -10.75 -4.27
CA ASP A 237 -14.30 -12.13 -3.85
C ASP A 237 -15.39 -12.27 -2.76
N LEU A 238 -16.39 -13.10 -3.04
CA LEU A 238 -17.47 -13.45 -2.11
C LEU A 238 -17.39 -14.94 -1.69
N SER A 239 -16.20 -15.54 -1.78
CA SER A 239 -15.90 -16.83 -1.18
C SER A 239 -16.20 -16.83 0.32
N GLY A 240 -16.32 -18.03 0.90
CA GLY A 240 -16.69 -18.18 2.32
C GLY A 240 -15.71 -17.50 3.27
N SER A 241 -14.41 -17.55 2.97
CA SER A 241 -13.34 -16.89 3.73
C SER A 241 -13.42 -15.37 3.67
N MET A 242 -13.97 -14.80 2.58
CA MET A 242 -14.16 -13.36 2.43
C MET A 242 -15.46 -12.81 3.07
N SER A 243 -16.28 -13.69 3.66
CA SER A 243 -17.54 -13.29 4.31
C SER A 243 -17.38 -12.32 5.51
N PRO A 244 -16.35 -12.41 6.38
CA PRO A 244 -16.19 -11.50 7.52
C PRO A 244 -15.99 -10.04 7.10
N TYR A 245 -15.44 -9.80 5.91
CA TYR A 245 -15.10 -8.45 5.43
C TYR A 245 -16.26 -7.71 4.75
N THR A 246 -17.45 -8.33 4.66
CA THR A 246 -18.66 -7.76 4.03
C THR A 246 -19.04 -6.39 4.59
N ALA A 247 -18.97 -6.23 5.92
CA ALA A 247 -19.30 -4.96 6.57
C ALA A 247 -18.30 -3.85 6.20
N LEU A 248 -17.01 -4.18 6.15
CA LEU A 248 -15.94 -3.24 5.80
C LEU A 248 -16.08 -2.77 4.35
N ARG A 249 -16.29 -3.71 3.41
CA ARG A 249 -16.51 -3.37 1.98
C ARG A 249 -17.69 -2.43 1.79
N LYS A 250 -18.82 -2.70 2.45
CA LYS A 250 -20.01 -1.86 2.36
C LYS A 250 -19.75 -0.44 2.91
N ALA A 251 -19.03 -0.33 4.03
CA ALA A 251 -18.67 0.95 4.62
C ALA A 251 -17.69 1.74 3.72
N ALA A 252 -16.66 1.09 3.18
CA ALA A 252 -15.71 1.71 2.26
C ALA A 252 -16.39 2.22 0.98
N LEU A 253 -17.30 1.45 0.39
CA LEU A 253 -18.07 1.86 -0.78
C LEU A 253 -19.03 3.04 -0.49
N HIS A 254 -19.57 3.11 0.72
CA HIS A 254 -20.37 4.25 1.15
C HIS A 254 -19.49 5.52 1.28
N ALA A 255 -18.30 5.41 1.88
CA ALA A 255 -17.34 6.51 1.95
C ALA A 255 -16.90 6.97 0.56
N LEU A 256 -16.65 6.03 -0.36
CA LEU A 256 -16.33 6.30 -1.76
C LEU A 256 -17.42 7.11 -2.46
N ALA A 257 -18.70 6.80 -2.26
CA ALA A 257 -19.79 7.58 -2.85
C ALA A 257 -19.78 9.05 -2.39
N GLY A 258 -19.41 9.30 -1.12
CA GLY A 258 -19.23 10.65 -0.58
C GLY A 258 -18.07 11.38 -1.23
N PHE A 259 -16.90 10.74 -1.24
CA PHE A 259 -15.67 11.25 -1.84
C PHE A 259 -15.82 11.53 -3.34
N ALA A 260 -16.35 10.57 -4.09
CA ALA A 260 -16.47 10.65 -5.54
C ALA A 260 -17.31 11.84 -6.01
N ARG A 261 -18.36 12.19 -5.28
CA ARG A 261 -19.19 13.36 -5.61
C ARG A 261 -18.42 14.68 -5.50
N ARG A 262 -17.44 14.75 -4.60
CA ARG A 262 -16.63 15.93 -4.34
C ARG A 262 -15.42 16.01 -5.27
N GLU A 263 -14.71 14.89 -5.41
CA GLU A 263 -13.35 14.91 -5.98
C GLU A 263 -13.27 14.40 -7.42
N MET A 264 -14.22 13.60 -7.89
CA MET A 264 -14.10 12.91 -9.20
C MET A 264 -14.71 13.72 -10.34
N ALA A 265 -14.18 13.53 -11.55
CA ALA A 265 -14.69 14.18 -12.76
C ALA A 265 -15.97 13.47 -13.24
N ALA A 266 -16.81 14.21 -13.97
CA ALA A 266 -17.98 13.61 -14.62
C ALA A 266 -17.53 12.60 -15.69
N GLY A 267 -18.23 11.47 -15.74
CA GLY A 267 -17.88 10.38 -16.66
C GLY A 267 -16.80 9.42 -16.16
N ASP A 268 -16.12 9.69 -15.05
CA ASP A 268 -15.27 8.68 -14.38
C ASP A 268 -16.17 7.53 -13.91
N LEU A 269 -15.78 6.29 -14.23
CA LEU A 269 -16.63 5.12 -14.07
C LEU A 269 -16.16 4.21 -12.94
N LEU A 270 -17.13 3.64 -12.23
CA LEU A 270 -16.97 2.49 -11.37
C LEU A 270 -17.83 1.34 -11.90
N THR A 271 -17.23 0.16 -12.04
CA THR A 271 -17.95 -1.10 -12.28
C THR A 271 -17.50 -2.08 -11.21
N SER A 272 -18.44 -2.82 -10.61
CA SER A 272 -18.10 -3.83 -9.61
C SER A 272 -18.83 -5.13 -9.88
N VAL A 273 -18.09 -6.23 -9.86
CA VAL A 273 -18.61 -7.59 -9.97
C VAL A 273 -18.17 -8.41 -8.76
N ALA A 274 -19.04 -9.27 -8.28
CA ALA A 274 -18.71 -10.31 -7.34
C ALA A 274 -18.18 -11.53 -8.09
N PHE A 275 -17.27 -12.28 -7.47
CA PHE A 275 -16.83 -13.56 -7.97
C PHE A 275 -16.67 -14.61 -6.87
N ALA A 276 -16.81 -15.86 -7.30
CA ALA A 276 -16.42 -17.09 -6.61
C ALA A 276 -16.15 -18.12 -7.72
N ASN A 277 -16.94 -19.20 -7.88
CA ASN A 277 -16.90 -20.04 -9.10
C ASN A 277 -17.56 -19.35 -10.31
N ARG A 278 -18.48 -18.41 -10.09
CA ARG A 278 -19.16 -17.62 -11.12
C ARG A 278 -19.01 -16.14 -10.81
N ALA A 279 -19.37 -15.30 -11.78
CA ALA A 279 -19.45 -13.85 -11.59
C ALA A 279 -20.89 -13.33 -11.62
N ALA A 280 -21.12 -12.27 -10.85
CA ALA A 280 -22.38 -11.55 -10.79
C ALA A 280 -22.14 -10.05 -10.63
N ILE A 281 -23.08 -9.24 -11.11
CA ILE A 281 -22.95 -7.78 -11.05
C ILE A 281 -23.28 -7.33 -9.63
N LEU A 282 -22.40 -6.52 -9.04
CA LEU A 282 -22.67 -5.76 -7.82
C LEU A 282 -23.09 -4.34 -8.17
N VAL A 283 -22.31 -3.69 -9.02
CA VAL A 283 -22.53 -2.32 -9.50
C VAL A 283 -22.31 -2.32 -11.01
N SER A 284 -23.40 -2.13 -11.77
CA SER A 284 -23.32 -1.87 -13.21
C SER A 284 -22.48 -0.61 -13.47
N PRO A 285 -21.83 -0.48 -14.65
CA PRO A 285 -21.02 0.70 -14.96
C PRO A 285 -21.77 1.99 -14.68
N VAL A 286 -21.25 2.79 -13.76
CA VAL A 286 -21.90 4.01 -13.29
C VAL A 286 -20.89 5.13 -13.22
N ASP A 287 -21.32 6.34 -13.61
CA ASP A 287 -20.59 7.56 -13.29
C ASP A 287 -20.43 7.64 -11.77
N VAL A 288 -19.19 7.67 -11.30
CA VAL A 288 -18.85 7.56 -9.89
C VAL A 288 -19.47 8.69 -9.05
N ARG A 289 -19.74 9.86 -9.65
CA ARG A 289 -20.46 10.97 -8.99
C ARG A 289 -21.95 10.68 -8.79
N LYS A 290 -22.50 9.73 -9.54
CA LYS A 290 -23.89 9.27 -9.45
C LYS A 290 -24.05 8.02 -8.57
N LEU A 291 -22.98 7.55 -7.94
CA LEU A 291 -23.02 6.43 -7.01
C LEU A 291 -23.91 6.79 -5.79
N ARG A 292 -25.16 6.33 -5.80
CA ARG A 292 -26.14 6.62 -4.73
C ARG A 292 -26.51 5.40 -3.89
N ARG A 293 -26.52 4.22 -4.49
CA ARG A 293 -26.81 2.96 -3.83
C ARG A 293 -25.68 2.00 -4.16
N VAL A 294 -24.91 1.65 -3.15
CA VAL A 294 -23.92 0.58 -3.28
C VAL A 294 -24.46 -0.65 -2.58
N THR A 295 -24.44 -1.76 -3.29
CA THR A 295 -24.87 -3.06 -2.78
C THR A 295 -23.68 -4.00 -2.85
N ASP A 296 -23.46 -4.73 -1.77
CA ASP A 296 -22.54 -5.90 -1.76
C ASP A 296 -23.32 -7.20 -2.02
N ARG A 297 -24.60 -7.08 -2.41
CA ARG A 297 -25.43 -8.23 -2.80
C ARG A 297 -25.32 -8.45 -4.31
N PRO A 298 -24.81 -9.60 -4.76
CA PRO A 298 -24.72 -9.92 -6.17
C PRO A 298 -26.10 -10.11 -6.79
N SER A 299 -26.23 -9.77 -8.08
CA SER A 299 -27.48 -9.94 -8.83
C SER A 299 -27.94 -11.41 -8.96
N ARG A 300 -27.04 -12.35 -8.71
CA ARG A 300 -27.27 -13.80 -8.69
C ARG A 300 -26.23 -14.48 -7.82
N ASP A 301 -26.51 -15.70 -7.37
CA ASP A 301 -25.54 -16.52 -6.64
C ASP A 301 -24.25 -16.75 -7.47
N VAL A 302 -23.10 -16.59 -6.82
CA VAL A 302 -21.76 -16.77 -7.41
C VAL A 302 -21.16 -18.14 -7.13
N GLY A 303 -21.77 -18.95 -6.25
CA GLY A 303 -21.26 -20.25 -5.82
C GLY A 303 -20.08 -20.14 -4.84
N GLY A 304 -19.39 -21.25 -4.59
CA GLY A 304 -18.18 -21.30 -3.76
C GLY A 304 -16.87 -21.29 -4.57
N GLY A 305 -15.71 -21.28 -3.90
CA GLY A 305 -14.39 -21.21 -4.53
C GLY A 305 -14.01 -19.78 -4.95
N THR A 306 -12.85 -19.64 -5.59
CA THR A 306 -12.22 -18.33 -5.82
C THR A 306 -11.65 -18.24 -7.24
N GLN A 307 -12.51 -18.16 -8.25
CA GLN A 307 -12.11 -18.01 -9.66
C GLN A 307 -12.34 -16.57 -10.14
N LEU A 308 -11.26 -15.88 -10.47
CA LEU A 308 -11.26 -14.51 -10.97
C LEU A 308 -11.63 -14.41 -12.46
N SER A 309 -11.34 -15.43 -13.27
CA SER A 309 -11.58 -15.40 -14.72
C SER A 309 -13.05 -15.11 -15.10
N PRO A 310 -14.07 -15.70 -14.46
CA PRO A 310 -15.46 -15.32 -14.67
C PRO A 310 -15.72 -13.82 -14.44
N ALA A 311 -15.08 -13.23 -13.43
CA ALA A 311 -15.22 -11.81 -13.09
C ALA A 311 -14.66 -10.93 -14.19
N ILE A 312 -13.44 -11.21 -14.67
CA ILE A 312 -12.80 -10.43 -15.73
C ILE A 312 -13.61 -10.51 -17.04
N ARG A 313 -14.13 -11.70 -17.41
CA ARG A 313 -14.99 -11.83 -18.59
C ARG A 313 -16.25 -10.98 -18.46
N MET A 314 -16.90 -11.01 -17.31
CA MET A 314 -18.09 -10.19 -17.06
C MET A 314 -17.77 -8.69 -17.10
N LEU A 315 -16.66 -8.26 -16.50
CA LEU A 315 -16.23 -6.86 -16.55
C LEU A 315 -16.00 -6.40 -18.00
N MET A 316 -15.32 -7.22 -18.81
CA MET A 316 -15.13 -6.94 -20.24
C MET A 316 -16.45 -6.84 -21.02
N GLU A 317 -17.44 -7.68 -20.69
CA GLU A 317 -18.78 -7.66 -21.31
C GLU A 317 -19.58 -6.41 -20.94
N LEU A 318 -19.40 -5.90 -19.71
CA LEU A 318 -20.09 -4.72 -19.21
C LEU A 318 -19.53 -3.41 -19.76
N ARG A 319 -18.35 -3.42 -20.37
CA ARG A 319 -17.74 -2.20 -20.91
C ARG A 319 -18.69 -1.53 -21.92
N PRO A 320 -18.87 -0.20 -21.84
CA PRO A 320 -19.68 0.55 -22.79
C PRO A 320 -19.28 0.24 -24.23
N ARG A 321 -20.26 -0.17 -25.04
CA ARG A 321 -20.09 -0.39 -26.49
C ARG A 321 -20.17 0.97 -27.18
N GLY A 322 -19.02 1.59 -27.42
CA GLY A 322 -18.93 2.89 -28.09
C GLY A 322 -17.52 3.44 -28.13
N PRO A 323 -17.28 4.58 -28.80
CA PRO A 323 -15.95 5.15 -29.01
C PRO A 323 -15.35 5.83 -27.77
N VAL A 324 -15.81 5.47 -26.56
CA VAL A 324 -15.30 6.06 -25.31
C VAL A 324 -13.83 5.66 -25.17
N LYS A 325 -12.93 6.61 -25.39
CA LYS A 325 -11.51 6.47 -25.08
C LYS A 325 -11.32 6.82 -23.62
N TYR A 326 -11.01 5.81 -22.82
CA TYR A 326 -10.63 6.00 -21.42
C TYR A 326 -9.23 6.60 -21.34
N GLY A 327 -9.03 7.50 -20.38
CA GLY A 327 -7.71 8.03 -20.04
C GLY A 327 -6.84 7.00 -19.31
N ALA A 328 -7.47 6.14 -18.50
CA ALA A 328 -6.87 4.99 -17.84
C ALA A 328 -7.95 4.00 -17.40
N ARG A 329 -7.59 2.72 -17.26
CA ARG A 329 -8.44 1.64 -16.75
C ARG A 329 -7.64 0.76 -15.79
N ALA A 330 -8.18 0.57 -14.59
CA ALA A 330 -7.55 -0.23 -13.56
C ALA A 330 -8.47 -1.38 -13.16
N LEU A 331 -7.87 -2.52 -12.85
CA LEU A 331 -8.54 -3.64 -12.19
C LEU A 331 -8.18 -3.61 -10.70
N MET A 332 -9.17 -3.62 -9.82
CA MET A 332 -8.98 -3.81 -8.38
C MET A 332 -9.62 -5.15 -7.97
N VAL A 333 -8.82 -6.06 -7.44
CA VAL A 333 -9.24 -7.39 -7.00
C VAL A 333 -9.21 -7.43 -5.48
N ILE A 334 -10.36 -7.57 -4.83
CA ILE A 334 -10.47 -7.67 -3.37
C ILE A 334 -10.63 -9.15 -3.01
N THR A 335 -9.62 -9.76 -2.41
CA THR A 335 -9.54 -11.21 -2.13
C THR A 335 -8.50 -11.50 -1.04
N ASP A 336 -8.56 -12.67 -0.42
CA ASP A 336 -7.60 -13.23 0.54
C ASP A 336 -6.47 -14.03 -0.13
N VAL A 337 -6.44 -14.05 -1.48
CA VAL A 337 -5.36 -14.58 -2.33
C VAL A 337 -5.28 -16.10 -2.49
N GLY A 338 -6.43 -16.78 -2.43
CA GLY A 338 -6.55 -18.18 -2.86
C GLY A 338 -7.09 -18.38 -4.29
N LEU A 339 -6.54 -17.75 -5.33
CA LEU A 339 -7.12 -17.86 -6.68
C LEU A 339 -7.00 -19.29 -7.25
N GLY A 340 -8.13 -19.88 -7.62
CA GLY A 340 -8.23 -21.22 -8.21
C GLY A 340 -8.15 -21.25 -9.75
N ASP A 341 -7.83 -20.12 -10.38
CA ASP A 341 -7.69 -20.03 -11.84
C ASP A 341 -6.44 -20.77 -12.34
N ASP A 342 -6.53 -21.34 -13.54
CA ASP A 342 -5.32 -21.74 -14.28
C ASP A 342 -4.48 -20.48 -14.60
N PRO A 343 -3.21 -20.41 -14.18
CA PRO A 343 -2.37 -19.23 -14.37
C PRO A 343 -2.28 -18.78 -15.83
N ARG A 344 -2.09 -19.70 -16.78
CA ARG A 344 -1.92 -19.34 -18.19
C ARG A 344 -3.19 -18.74 -18.78
N THR A 345 -4.34 -19.30 -18.39
CA THR A 345 -5.65 -18.83 -18.82
C THR A 345 -5.95 -17.44 -18.26
N LEU A 346 -5.68 -17.22 -16.97
CA LEU A 346 -5.90 -15.92 -16.33
C LEU A 346 -4.96 -14.84 -16.89
N ASP A 347 -3.68 -15.16 -17.09
CA ASP A 347 -2.67 -14.26 -17.68
C ASP A 347 -3.05 -13.85 -19.13
N ALA A 348 -3.51 -14.80 -19.95
CA ALA A 348 -4.03 -14.50 -21.28
C ALA A 348 -5.29 -13.61 -21.23
N LEU A 349 -6.16 -13.82 -20.24
CA LEU A 349 -7.37 -13.04 -20.06
C LEU A 349 -7.08 -11.61 -19.59
N LEU A 350 -6.16 -11.41 -18.65
CA LEU A 350 -5.72 -10.09 -18.18
C LEU A 350 -5.09 -9.28 -19.31
N ARG A 351 -4.22 -9.89 -20.13
CA ARG A 351 -3.69 -9.26 -21.34
C ARG A 351 -4.78 -8.84 -22.30
N LYS A 352 -5.77 -9.70 -22.54
CA LYS A 352 -6.91 -9.39 -23.42
C LYS A 352 -7.78 -8.27 -22.85
N ALA A 353 -7.89 -8.19 -21.53
CA ALA A 353 -8.66 -7.16 -20.85
C ALA A 353 -7.99 -5.77 -20.93
N ALA A 354 -6.67 -5.70 -21.17
CA ALA A 354 -5.91 -4.47 -21.39
C ALA A 354 -6.16 -3.42 -20.29
N TYR A 355 -5.88 -3.80 -19.04
CA TYR A 355 -5.81 -2.89 -17.91
C TYR A 355 -4.45 -2.17 -17.91
N ASP A 356 -4.46 -0.88 -17.57
CA ASP A 356 -3.24 -0.07 -17.41
C ASP A 356 -2.55 -0.39 -16.07
N SER A 357 -3.34 -0.73 -15.05
CA SER A 357 -2.85 -1.19 -13.75
C SER A 357 -3.76 -2.27 -13.15
N VAL A 358 -3.17 -3.13 -12.33
CA VAL A 358 -3.89 -4.13 -11.53
C VAL A 358 -3.53 -3.91 -10.08
N HIS A 359 -4.53 -3.92 -9.20
CA HIS A 359 -4.40 -3.72 -7.77
C HIS A 359 -5.00 -4.92 -7.05
N LEU A 360 -4.20 -5.60 -6.23
CA LEU A 360 -4.64 -6.70 -5.39
C LEU A 360 -4.85 -6.15 -3.98
N VAL A 361 -6.02 -6.36 -3.40
CA VAL A 361 -6.44 -5.70 -2.16
C VAL A 361 -6.86 -6.75 -1.16
N VAL A 362 -6.05 -6.89 -0.11
CA VAL A 362 -6.05 -8.06 0.75
C VAL A 362 -6.34 -7.64 2.20
N PRO A 363 -7.26 -8.32 2.90
CA PRO A 363 -7.50 -8.02 4.30
C PRO A 363 -6.25 -8.26 5.16
N ALA A 364 -6.00 -7.43 6.16
CA ALA A 364 -5.06 -7.76 7.23
C ALA A 364 -5.78 -8.60 8.31
N PRO A 365 -5.14 -9.62 8.92
CA PRO A 365 -3.74 -10.00 8.81
C PRO A 365 -3.52 -11.20 7.89
N GLU A 366 -4.34 -11.40 6.84
CA GLU A 366 -4.05 -12.42 5.82
C GLU A 366 -2.60 -12.19 5.42
N GLY A 367 -1.74 -13.17 5.70
CA GLY A 367 -0.29 -13.00 5.66
C GLY A 367 0.22 -12.51 4.30
N PRO A 368 1.54 -12.33 4.15
CA PRO A 368 2.10 -11.80 2.91
C PRO A 368 1.62 -12.59 1.70
N VAL A 369 1.27 -11.84 0.66
CA VAL A 369 0.79 -12.39 -0.59
C VAL A 369 1.97 -12.86 -1.42
N PHE A 370 2.15 -14.17 -1.53
CA PHE A 370 3.20 -14.74 -2.37
C PHE A 370 2.69 -14.93 -3.80
N LEU A 371 2.93 -13.92 -4.65
CA LEU A 371 2.75 -14.04 -6.09
C LEU A 371 4.03 -14.60 -6.69
N HIS A 372 3.99 -15.84 -7.19
CA HIS A 372 5.14 -16.45 -7.85
C HIS A 372 5.46 -15.75 -9.18
N ASP A 373 6.68 -15.92 -9.71
CA ASP A 373 7.08 -15.35 -11.03
C ASP A 373 6.17 -15.77 -12.20
N ARG A 374 5.44 -16.88 -12.04
CA ARG A 374 4.48 -17.40 -13.01
C ARG A 374 3.04 -16.99 -12.72
N ASP A 375 2.82 -16.22 -11.67
CA ASP A 375 1.52 -15.71 -11.29
C ASP A 375 1.07 -14.64 -12.30
N PRO A 376 -0.17 -14.72 -12.80
CA PRO A 376 -0.76 -13.71 -13.67
C PRO A 376 -0.80 -12.31 -13.04
N LEU A 377 -0.84 -12.25 -11.71
CA LEU A 377 -0.93 -11.04 -10.92
C LEU A 377 0.42 -10.55 -10.41
N ARG A 378 1.56 -11.14 -10.81
CA ARG A 378 2.90 -10.73 -10.34
C ARG A 378 3.26 -9.24 -10.52
N HIS A 379 2.54 -8.52 -11.39
CA HIS A 379 2.70 -7.08 -11.61
C HIS A 379 1.62 -6.24 -10.94
N ALA A 380 0.75 -6.87 -10.13
CA ALA A 380 -0.29 -6.17 -9.40
C ALA A 380 0.33 -5.42 -8.22
N VAL A 381 -0.15 -4.20 -7.99
CA VAL A 381 0.17 -3.44 -6.78
C VAL A 381 -0.66 -4.02 -5.64
N VAL A 382 -0.01 -4.56 -4.62
CA VAL A 382 -0.67 -5.14 -3.46
C VAL A 382 -0.98 -4.06 -2.44
N HIS A 383 -2.19 -4.07 -1.90
CA HIS A 383 -2.64 -3.20 -0.82
C HIS A 383 -3.23 -4.05 0.30
N HIS A 384 -3.00 -3.65 1.54
CA HIS A 384 -3.60 -4.29 2.70
C HIS A 384 -4.63 -3.38 3.37
N PHE A 385 -5.70 -3.95 3.91
CA PHE A 385 -6.68 -3.20 4.71
C PHE A 385 -7.11 -3.97 5.97
N ALA A 386 -7.04 -3.30 7.11
CA ALA A 386 -7.54 -3.80 8.40
C ALA A 386 -8.96 -3.29 8.70
N ASP A 387 -9.36 -2.17 8.09
CA ASP A 387 -10.64 -1.53 8.34
C ASP A 387 -11.23 -0.89 7.06
N ALA A 388 -12.43 -0.31 7.22
CA ALA A 388 -13.17 0.29 6.12
C ALA A 388 -12.56 1.62 5.64
N ASP A 389 -11.87 2.36 6.52
CA ASP A 389 -11.25 3.63 6.18
C ASP A 389 -10.03 3.40 5.30
N GLN A 390 -9.20 2.42 5.65
CA GLN A 390 -8.08 1.98 4.82
C GLN A 390 -8.53 1.46 3.46
N LEU A 391 -9.56 0.61 3.41
CA LEU A 391 -10.13 0.15 2.13
C LEU A 391 -10.67 1.33 1.30
N GLY A 392 -11.30 2.31 1.95
CA GLY A 392 -11.73 3.55 1.30
C GLY A 392 -10.55 4.33 0.73
N LEU A 393 -9.49 4.53 1.50
CA LEU A 393 -8.28 5.23 1.06
C LEU A 393 -7.63 4.53 -0.15
N ILE A 394 -7.63 3.20 -0.19
CA ILE A 394 -7.14 2.43 -1.35
C ILE A 394 -7.97 2.77 -2.60
N TYR A 395 -9.30 2.82 -2.51
CA TYR A 395 -10.13 3.28 -3.64
C TYR A 395 -9.73 4.69 -4.11
N GLY A 396 -9.56 5.62 -3.16
CA GLY A 396 -9.15 6.99 -3.46
C GLY A 396 -7.77 7.06 -4.11
N ALA A 397 -6.81 6.28 -3.62
CA ALA A 397 -5.45 6.22 -4.13
C ALA A 397 -5.39 5.62 -5.54
N VAL A 398 -6.16 4.57 -5.83
CA VAL A 398 -6.26 4.00 -7.19
C VAL A 398 -6.83 5.03 -8.16
N PHE A 399 -7.91 5.74 -7.78
CA PHE A 399 -8.44 6.81 -8.63
C PHE A 399 -7.43 7.95 -8.84
N ALA A 400 -6.76 8.40 -7.78
CA ALA A 400 -5.73 9.44 -7.88
C ALA A 400 -4.60 9.01 -8.84
N ALA A 401 -4.09 7.78 -8.70
CA ALA A 401 -3.06 7.24 -9.59
C ALA A 401 -3.52 7.20 -11.05
N MET A 402 -4.74 6.71 -11.31
CA MET A 402 -5.33 6.67 -12.66
C MET A 402 -5.48 8.05 -13.29
N THR A 403 -5.72 9.09 -12.49
CA THR A 403 -5.87 10.47 -12.97
C THR A 403 -4.54 11.24 -13.03
N GLY A 404 -3.44 10.63 -12.56
CA GLY A 404 -2.13 11.24 -12.44
C GLY A 404 -2.02 12.27 -11.32
N GLN A 405 -2.86 12.13 -10.30
CA GLN A 405 -2.98 13.02 -9.15
C GLN A 405 -2.59 12.29 -7.87
N ARG A 406 -2.56 13.00 -6.74
CA ARG A 406 -2.25 12.45 -5.42
C ARG A 406 -3.46 12.53 -4.50
N LEU A 407 -3.55 11.59 -3.57
CA LEU A 407 -4.49 11.67 -2.47
C LEU A 407 -3.80 12.40 -1.31
N GLU A 408 -4.36 13.54 -0.88
CA GLU A 408 -3.80 14.37 0.18
C GLU A 408 -4.83 14.62 1.29
N HIS A 409 -4.36 15.01 2.48
CA HIS A 409 -5.24 15.53 3.51
C HIS A 409 -5.89 16.83 3.06
N ARG A 410 -7.20 16.93 3.31
CA ARG A 410 -8.00 18.09 2.95
C ARG A 410 -7.67 19.31 3.79
#